data_AF-A0A0X7BBR2-F1
#
_entry.id   AF-A0A0X7BBR2-F1
#
_cell.length_a   1.000
_cell.length_b   1.000
_cell.length_c   1.000
_cell.angle_alpha   90.00
_cell.angle_beta   90.00
_cell.angle_gamma   90.00
#
_symmetry.space_group_name_H-M   'P 1'
#
loop_
_entity.id
_entity.type
_entity.pdbx_description
1 polymer ?
#
loop_
_entity_poly.entity_id
_entity_poly.type
_entity_poly.pdbx_seq_one_letter_code
_entity_poly.pdbx_strand_id
1 'polypeptide(L)' 'MDKPTKKKNIYNTDIVDRLKEKYGVSKRFITMSLNNDRTSETSEAIKGDYRKMTLAVDKTLKGL' A
#
# COMPACT_ATOMS: atom_id res chain seq x y z
N MET A 1 -25.23 19.02 -2.59
CA MET A 1 -24.21 18.56 -1.63
C MET A 1 -22.89 18.45 -2.37
N ASP A 2 -22.20 19.57 -2.60
CA ASP A 2 -20.81 19.56 -3.05
C ASP A 2 -19.92 19.29 -1.83
N LYS A 3 -19.71 18.00 -1.53
CA LYS A 3 -18.68 17.60 -0.58
C LYS A 3 -17.38 17.40 -1.36
N PRO A 4 -16.26 18.00 -0.96
CA PRO A 4 -14.98 17.77 -1.63
C PRO A 4 -14.62 16.28 -1.52
N THR A 5 -14.53 15.61 -2.66
CA THR A 5 -14.10 14.22 -2.75
C THR A 5 -12.62 14.11 -2.36
N LYS A 6 -12.30 13.21 -1.41
CA LYS A 6 -10.90 12.90 -1.08
C LYS A 6 -10.15 12.46 -2.34
N LYS A 7 -8.98 13.06 -2.58
CA LYS A 7 -8.05 12.63 -3.64
C LYS A 7 -7.69 11.17 -3.42
N LYS A 8 -7.85 10.33 -4.47
CA LYS A 8 -7.50 8.91 -4.39
C LYS A 8 -5.98 8.74 -4.43
N ASN A 9 -5.44 7.97 -3.49
CA ASN A 9 -4.04 7.55 -3.52
C ASN A 9 -3.84 6.54 -4.66
N ILE A 10 -2.78 6.74 -5.44
CA ILE A 10 -2.35 5.78 -6.46
C ILE A 10 -1.18 4.99 -5.86
N TYR A 11 -1.36 3.68 -5.74
CA TYR A 11 -0.35 2.77 -5.20
C TYR A 11 0.27 1.95 -6.32
N ASN A 12 1.53 1.56 -6.14
CA ASN A 12 2.21 0.66 -7.07
C ASN A 12 1.50 -0.71 -7.06
N THR A 13 0.98 -1.12 -8.22
CA THR A 13 0.18 -2.34 -8.37
C THR A 13 0.97 -3.60 -8.05
N ASP A 14 2.23 -3.67 -8.49
CA ASP A 14 3.07 -4.86 -8.33
C ASP A 14 3.42 -5.07 -6.86
N ILE A 15 3.70 -3.98 -6.13
CA ILE A 15 3.92 -4.04 -4.68
C ILE A 15 2.65 -4.51 -3.96
N VAL A 16 1.47 -4.01 -4.37
CA VAL A 16 0.19 -4.42 -3.78
C VAL A 16 -0.11 -5.89 -4.04
N ASP A 17 0.17 -6.39 -5.25
CA ASP A 17 -0.08 -7.78 -5.60
C ASP A 17 0.90 -8.72 -4.86
N ARG A 18 2.16 -8.32 -4.66
CA ARG A 18 3.10 -9.05 -3.77
C ARG A 18 2.64 -9.07 -2.31
N LEU A 19 2.08 -7.97 -1.80
CA LEU A 19 1.52 -7.92 -0.45
C LEU A 19 0.30 -8.84 -0.32
N LYS A 20 -0.52 -8.92 -1.37
CA LYS A 20 -1.68 -9.82 -1.43
C LYS A 20 -1.24 -11.28 -1.29
N GLU A 21 -0.21 -11.67 -2.03
CA GLU A 21 0.38 -13.02 -1.95
C GLU A 21 0.99 -13.30 -0.57
N LYS A 22 1.74 -12.34 -0.01
CA LYS A 22 2.41 -12.49 1.29
C LYS A 22 1.43 -12.64 2.46
N TYR A 23 0.39 -11.81 2.50
CA TYR A 23 -0.53 -11.74 3.64
C TYR A 23 -1.81 -12.55 3.45
N GLY A 24 -2.07 -13.09 2.24
CA GLY A 24 -3.28 -13.84 1.94
C GLY A 24 -4.57 -13.03 2.02
N VAL A 25 -4.47 -11.70 1.97
CA VAL A 25 -5.62 -10.77 2.12
C VAL A 25 -6.03 -10.18 0.78
N SER A 26 -7.24 -9.62 0.72
CA SER A 26 -7.71 -8.95 -0.50
C SER A 26 -6.96 -7.64 -0.79
N LYS A 27 -6.88 -7.27 -2.08
CA LYS A 27 -6.36 -5.97 -2.54
C LYS A 27 -7.05 -4.79 -1.83
N ARG A 28 -8.36 -4.90 -1.59
CA ARG A 28 -9.15 -3.91 -0.86
C ARG A 28 -8.68 -3.76 0.60
N PHE A 29 -8.36 -4.86 1.27
CA PHE A 29 -7.84 -4.82 2.63
C PHE A 29 -6.49 -4.11 2.68
N ILE A 30 -5.61 -4.37 1.71
CA ILE A 30 -4.31 -3.70 1.59
C ILE A 30 -4.50 -2.20 1.37
N THR A 31 -5.32 -1.79 0.41
CA THR A 31 -5.51 -0.35 0.13
C THR A 31 -6.15 0.38 1.31
N MET A 32 -7.11 -0.24 2.02
CA MET A 32 -7.65 0.29 3.27
C MET A 32 -6.58 0.41 4.36
N SER A 33 -5.67 -0.56 4.45
CA SER A 33 -4.54 -0.53 5.37
C SER A 33 -3.61 0.65 5.05
N LEU A 34 -3.26 0.83 3.78
CA LEU A 34 -2.41 1.94 3.31
C LEU A 34 -3.07 3.32 3.45
N ASN A 35 -4.41 3.40 3.37
CA ASN A 35 -5.19 4.61 3.60
C ASN A 35 -5.37 4.95 5.09
N ASN A 36 -4.93 4.08 6.01
CA ASN A 36 -5.20 4.13 7.44
C ASN A 36 -6.69 3.98 7.82
N ASP A 37 -7.50 3.40 6.94
CA ASP A 37 -8.89 3.01 7.24
C ASP A 37 -8.96 1.74 8.13
N ARG A 38 -7.81 1.09 8.34
CA ARG A 38 -7.63 -0.10 9.18
C ARG A 38 -6.38 0.05 10.06
N THR A 39 -6.50 -0.32 11.32
CA THR A 39 -5.44 -0.18 12.34
C THR A 39 -5.12 -1.49 13.07
N SER A 40 -5.33 -2.64 12.42
CA SER A 40 -4.91 -3.93 12.96
C SER A 40 -3.38 -4.08 12.88
N GLU A 41 -2.82 -5.00 13.67
CA GLU A 41 -1.41 -5.37 13.61
C GLU A 41 -0.97 -5.75 12.18
N THR A 42 -1.79 -6.52 11.47
CA THR A 42 -1.55 -6.86 10.05
C THR A 42 -1.54 -5.62 9.16
N SER A 43 -2.40 -4.64 9.41
CA SER A 43 -2.44 -3.38 8.67
C SER A 43 -1.16 -2.58 8.87
N GLU A 44 -0.62 -2.56 10.09
CA GLU A 44 0.66 -1.91 10.38
C GLU A 44 1.83 -2.61 9.69
N ALA A 45 1.86 -3.94 9.71
CA ALA A 45 2.85 -4.74 8.99
C ALA A 45 2.80 -4.47 7.48
N ILE A 46 1.60 -4.45 6.87
CA ILE A 46 1.38 -4.11 5.45
C ILE A 46 1.94 -2.71 5.13
N LYS A 47 1.66 -1.71 5.98
CA LYS A 47 2.17 -0.34 5.79
C LYS A 47 3.71 -0.30 5.83
N GLY A 48 4.31 -0.99 6.79
CA GLY A 48 5.77 -1.08 6.93
C GLY A 48 6.42 -1.72 5.71
N ASP A 49 5.89 -2.85 5.27
CA ASP A 49 6.41 -3.59 4.12
C ASP A 49 6.23 -2.84 2.80
N TYR A 50 5.08 -2.20 2.59
CA TYR A 50 4.84 -1.38 1.41
C TYR A 50 5.89 -0.26 1.30
N ARG A 51 6.18 0.42 2.41
CA ARG A 51 7.21 1.49 2.46
C ARG A 51 8.59 0.93 2.13
N LYS A 52 8.99 -0.19 2.72
CA LYS A 52 10.28 -0.84 2.45
C LYS A 52 10.43 -1.23 0.98
N MET A 53 9.41 -1.83 0.39
CA MET A 53 9.42 -2.22 -1.02
C MET A 53 9.47 -1.01 -1.94
N THR A 54 8.72 0.05 -1.63
CA THR A 54 8.75 1.29 -2.42
C THR A 54 10.14 1.91 -2.41
N LEU A 55 10.78 2.00 -1.24
CA LEU A 55 12.17 2.49 -1.12
C LEU A 55 13.17 1.63 -1.90
N ALA A 56 13.00 0.31 -1.88
CA ALA A 56 13.86 -0.59 -2.65
C ALA A 56 13.71 -0.37 -4.16
N VAL A 57 12.47 -0.28 -4.66
CA VAL A 57 12.16 0.02 -6.06
C VAL A 57 12.76 1.36 -6.47
N ASP A 58 12.51 2.42 -5.69
CA ASP A 58 13.04 3.75 -5.96
C ASP A 58 14.58 3.77 -5.98
N LYS A 59 15.22 3.04 -5.06
CA LYS A 59 16.68 2.92 -5.01
C LYS A 59 17.23 2.23 -6.26
N THR A 60 16.58 1.15 -6.71
CA THR A 60 16.98 0.46 -7.95
C THR A 60 16.80 1.33 -9.19
N LEU A 61 15.70 2.09 -9.27
CA LEU A 61 15.41 2.95 -10.41
C LEU A 61 16.30 4.19 -10.48
N LYS A 62 16.70 4.75 -9.34
CA LYS A 62 17.63 5.90 -9.30
C LYS A 62 19.08 5.53 -9.57
N GLY A 63 19.43 4.25 -9.46
CA GLY A 63 20.77 3.73 -9.77
C GLY A 63 20.95 3.24 -11.20
N LEU A 64 19.89 3.29 -12.01
CA LEU A 64 19.87 3.05 -13.46
C LEU A 64 20.14 4.35 -14.20
#